data_AF-A0A1M5A8E4-F1
#
_entry.id   AF-A0A1M5A8E4-F1
#
_cell.length_a   1.000
_cell.length_b   1.000
_cell.length_c   1.000
_cell.angle_alpha   90.00
_cell.angle_beta   90.00
_cell.angle_gamma   90.00
#
_symmetry.space_group_name_H-M   'P 1'
#
loop_
_entity.id
_entity.type
_entity.pdbx_description
1 polymer ?
#
loop_
_entity_poly.entity_id
_entity_poly.type
_entity_poly.pdbx_seq_one_letter_code
_entity_poly.pdbx_strand_id
1 'polypeptide(L)'
;IKTLSVDEIARKKNHVYVTNFVDVERGKVVFIAKGKDAKTFKEFKNKYIEKKGKESDIKTICMDMSVAFKSGAKEHFPKAKLVFDKFHIIKLLNEQLNKIRKRESKDYKDLLNKTKYIFLKNPNYFLALGKLPFS
;
A
#
# COMPACT_ATOMS: atom_id res chain seq x y z
N ILE A 1 8.59 17.72 -4.41
CA ILE A 1 8.08 16.65 -3.52
C ILE A 1 9.18 15.61 -3.42
N LYS A 2 9.68 15.29 -2.21
CA LYS A 2 10.71 14.26 -2.05
C LYS A 2 10.13 12.86 -1.85
N THR A 3 9.07 12.78 -1.04
CA THR A 3 8.37 11.53 -0.72
C THR A 3 6.90 11.65 -1.10
N LEU A 4 6.45 10.73 -1.95
CA LEU A 4 5.08 10.66 -2.45
C LEU A 4 4.39 9.45 -1.81
N SER A 5 3.19 9.63 -1.26
CA SER A 5 2.33 8.51 -0.87
C SER A 5 1.21 8.36 -1.89
N VAL A 6 0.92 7.12 -2.29
CA VAL A 6 -0.12 6.78 -3.25
C VAL A 6 -1.06 5.77 -2.61
N ASP A 7 -2.35 6.08 -2.57
CA ASP A 7 -3.37 5.23 -1.95
C ASP A 7 -4.69 5.27 -2.73
N GLU A 8 -5.49 4.22 -2.61
CA GLU A 8 -6.78 4.06 -3.28
C GLU A 8 -7.93 4.35 -2.30
N ILE A 9 -8.82 5.27 -2.68
CA ILE A 9 -10.03 5.57 -1.91
C ILE A 9 -11.25 5.09 -2.71
N ALA A 10 -12.04 4.20 -2.09
CA ALA A 10 -13.29 3.74 -2.65
C ALA A 10 -14.44 4.72 -2.32
N ARG A 11 -15.10 5.28 -3.33
CA ARG A 11 -16.30 6.10 -3.14
C ARG A 11 -17.55 5.21 -3.13
N LYS A 12 -18.10 5.01 -1.92
CA LYS A 12 -19.10 4.01 -1.50
C LYS A 12 -20.35 3.80 -2.37
N LYS A 13 -20.76 4.75 -3.22
CA LYS A 13 -22.05 4.66 -3.93
C LYS A 13 -21.99 4.02 -5.32
N ASN A 14 -20.83 3.94 -5.98
CA ASN A 14 -20.75 3.51 -7.40
C ASN A 14 -19.46 2.76 -7.79
N HIS A 15 -18.72 2.16 -6.84
CA HIS A 15 -17.41 1.54 -7.12
C HIS A 15 -16.43 2.47 -7.86
N VAL A 16 -16.52 3.78 -7.62
CA VAL A 16 -15.58 4.75 -8.17
C VAL A 16 -14.35 4.75 -7.29
N TYR A 17 -13.28 4.16 -7.79
CA TYR A 17 -11.97 4.21 -7.17
C TYR A 17 -11.27 5.49 -7.61
N VAL A 18 -10.73 6.22 -6.64
CA VAL A 18 -9.85 7.36 -6.91
C VAL A 18 -8.48 7.07 -6.30
N THR A 19 -7.43 7.37 -7.05
CA THR A 19 -6.06 7.27 -6.59
C THR A 19 -5.62 8.63 -6.10
N ASN A 20 -5.21 8.69 -4.84
CA ASN A 20 -4.75 9.91 -4.19
C ASN A 20 -3.23 9.94 -4.15
N PHE A 21 -2.64 11.08 -4.51
CA PHE A 21 -1.21 11.34 -4.47
C PHE A 21 -0.93 12.42 -3.43
N VAL A 22 -0.14 12.09 -2.42
CA VAL A 22 0.09 12.94 -1.24
C VAL A 22 1.58 13.26 -1.12
N ASP A 23 1.91 14.53 -0.95
CA ASP A 23 3.23 14.95 -0.49
C ASP A 23 3.33 14.68 1.01
N VAL A 24 4.12 13.67 1.37
CA VAL A 24 4.25 13.18 2.74
C VAL A 24 4.88 14.23 3.65
N GLU A 25 5.87 14.97 3.14
CA GLU A 25 6.59 15.97 3.94
C GLU A 25 5.67 17.14 4.31
N ARG A 26 4.75 17.49 3.43
CA ARG A 26 3.80 18.60 3.64
C ARG A 26 2.45 18.15 4.18
N GLY A 27 2.17 16.84 4.23
CA GLY A 27 0.88 16.29 4.61
C GLY A 27 -0.27 16.74 3.69
N LYS A 28 0.01 16.98 2.40
CA LYS A 28 -0.97 17.58 1.47
C LYS A 28 -1.23 16.69 0.26
N VAL A 29 -2.50 16.56 -0.10
CA VAL A 29 -2.91 16.00 -1.39
C VAL A 29 -2.41 16.92 -2.50
N VAL A 30 -1.62 16.36 -3.41
CA VAL A 30 -1.06 17.09 -4.56
C VAL A 30 -1.77 16.77 -5.86
N PHE A 31 -2.42 15.61 -5.94
CA PHE A 31 -3.19 15.18 -7.11
C PHE A 31 -4.18 14.06 -6.76
N ILE A 32 -5.29 14.02 -7.48
CA ILE A 32 -6.29 12.95 -7.41
C ILE A 32 -6.59 12.50 -8.84
N ALA A 33 -6.40 11.21 -9.10
CA ALA A 33 -6.76 10.58 -10.36
C ALA A 33 -8.04 9.74 -10.20
N LYS A 34 -8.84 9.63 -11.26
CA LYS A 34 -9.91 8.63 -11.32
C LYS A 34 -9.31 7.28 -11.75
N GLY A 35 -9.77 6.19 -11.15
CA GLY A 35 -9.25 4.85 -11.40
C GLY A 35 -8.12 4.46 -10.45
N LYS A 36 -7.52 3.30 -10.74
CA LYS A 36 -6.51 2.63 -9.91
C LYS A 36 -5.44 1.89 -10.70
N ASP A 37 -5.34 2.19 -11.98
CA ASP A 37 -4.40 1.52 -12.89
C ASP A 37 -3.09 2.31 -13.01
N ALA A 38 -2.13 1.77 -13.77
CA ALA A 38 -0.84 2.40 -14.02
C ALA A 38 -0.97 3.79 -14.69
N LYS A 39 -2.05 4.05 -15.44
CA LYS A 39 -2.28 5.31 -16.14
C LYS A 39 -2.40 6.50 -15.17
N THR A 40 -2.90 6.26 -13.96
CA THR A 40 -2.98 7.30 -12.90
C THR A 40 -1.62 7.95 -12.61
N PHE A 41 -0.52 7.18 -12.67
CA PHE A 41 0.84 7.71 -12.47
C PHE A 41 1.31 8.57 -13.65
N LYS A 42 0.90 8.24 -14.88
CA LYS A 42 1.16 9.06 -16.06
C LYS A 42 0.49 10.42 -15.94
N GLU A 43 -0.78 10.43 -15.56
CA GLU A 43 -1.57 11.65 -15.36
C GLU A 43 -0.95 12.53 -14.27
N PHE A 44 -0.56 11.92 -13.14
CA PHE A 44 0.15 12.63 -12.08
C PHE A 44 1.47 13.22 -12.56
N LYS A 45 2.31 12.43 -13.25
CA LYS A 45 3.61 12.89 -13.78
C LYS A 45 3.44 14.09 -14.69
N ASN A 46 2.50 14.03 -15.63
CA ASN A 46 2.24 15.12 -16.56
C ASN A 46 1.84 16.39 -15.80
N LYS A 47 0.92 16.30 -14.84
CA LYS A 47 0.53 17.43 -14.00
C LYS A 47 1.65 17.95 -13.09
N TYR A 48 2.52 17.08 -12.63
CA TYR A 48 3.67 17.46 -11.82
C TYR A 48 4.68 18.26 -12.65
N ILE A 49 4.96 17.84 -13.88
CA ILE A 49 5.84 18.54 -14.83
C ILE A 49 5.24 19.88 -15.28
N GLU A 50 3.94 19.93 -15.59
CA GLU A 50 3.23 21.18 -15.89
C GLU A 50 3.41 22.22 -14.76
N LYS A 51 3.42 21.76 -13.50
CA LYS A 51 3.69 22.60 -12.31
C LYS A 51 5.19 22.83 -12.03
N LYS A 52 6.05 22.62 -13.03
CA LYS A 52 7.52 22.77 -12.96
C LYS A 52 8.23 21.79 -12.02
N GLY A 53 7.58 20.71 -11.60
CA GLY A 53 8.21 19.61 -10.87
C GLY A 53 9.04 18.72 -11.79
N LYS A 54 10.06 18.05 -11.26
CA LYS A 54 10.88 17.08 -12.00
C LYS A 54 10.68 15.68 -11.43
N GLU A 55 10.54 14.68 -12.28
CA GLU A 55 10.44 13.27 -11.83
C GLU A 55 11.55 12.87 -10.84
N SER A 56 12.74 13.44 -11.01
CA SER A 56 13.91 13.20 -10.18
C SER A 56 13.82 13.82 -8.79
N ASP A 57 12.88 14.73 -8.54
CA ASP A 57 12.61 15.29 -7.22
C ASP A 57 12.03 14.22 -6.30
N ILE A 58 11.21 13.32 -6.86
CA ILE A 58 10.55 12.25 -6.12
C ILE A 58 11.55 11.11 -5.91
N LYS A 59 12.07 11.01 -4.69
CA LYS A 59 13.06 10.00 -4.29
C LYS A 59 12.42 8.72 -3.77
N THR A 60 11.22 8.82 -3.21
CA THR A 60 10.53 7.68 -2.60
C THR A 60 9.06 7.74 -2.89
N ILE A 61 8.49 6.58 -3.26
CA ILE A 61 7.06 6.40 -3.41
C ILE A 61 6.61 5.33 -2.42
N CYS A 62 5.76 5.73 -1.47
CA CYS A 62 5.05 4.84 -0.56
C CYS A 62 3.72 4.45 -1.20
N MET A 63 3.42 3.16 -1.29
CA MET A 63 2.20 2.66 -1.91
C MET A 63 1.76 1.33 -1.31
N ASP A 64 0.55 0.89 -1.65
CA ASP A 64 0.10 -0.47 -1.41
C ASP A 64 0.86 -1.51 -2.29
N MET A 65 0.52 -2.79 -2.16
CA MET A 65 1.13 -3.86 -2.96
C MET A 65 0.47 -4.08 -4.33
N SER A 66 -0.27 -3.09 -4.85
CA SER A 66 -0.96 -3.20 -6.15
C SER A 66 0.04 -3.39 -7.29
N VAL A 67 -0.18 -4.42 -8.10
CA VAL A 67 0.61 -4.68 -9.32
C VAL A 67 0.54 -3.49 -10.27
N ALA A 68 -0.63 -2.87 -10.40
CA ALA A 68 -0.84 -1.73 -11.26
C ALA A 68 -0.06 -0.49 -10.78
N PHE A 69 -0.06 -0.21 -9.47
CA PHE A 69 0.71 0.90 -8.91
C PHE A 69 2.21 0.67 -9.02
N LYS A 70 2.67 -0.55 -8.72
CA LYS A 70 4.08 -0.94 -8.90
C LYS A 70 4.52 -0.73 -10.34
N SER A 71 3.69 -1.12 -11.32
CA SER A 71 3.98 -0.92 -12.75
C SER A 71 4.05 0.56 -13.09
N GLY A 72 3.01 1.34 -12.77
CA GLY A 72 2.94 2.77 -13.09
C GLY A 72 4.06 3.58 -12.45
N ALA A 73 4.42 3.26 -11.20
CA ALA A 73 5.51 3.93 -10.51
C ALA A 73 6.88 3.62 -11.13
N LYS A 74 7.14 2.36 -11.49
CA LYS A 74 8.40 1.98 -12.18
C LYS A 74 8.51 2.64 -13.55
N GLU A 75 7.42 2.69 -14.30
CA GLU A 75 7.40 3.28 -15.64
C GLU A 75 7.62 4.80 -15.59
N HIS A 76 6.95 5.50 -14.68
CA HIS A 76 6.94 6.96 -14.69
C HIS A 76 7.96 7.61 -13.75
N PHE A 77 8.38 6.91 -12.70
CA PHE A 77 9.36 7.37 -11.71
C PHE A 77 10.44 6.30 -11.47
N PRO A 78 11.19 5.90 -12.50
CA PRO A 78 12.12 4.76 -12.44
C PRO A 78 13.26 4.92 -11.42
N LYS A 79 13.59 6.17 -11.05
CA LYS A 79 14.64 6.50 -10.06
C LYS A 79 14.13 6.53 -8.63
N ALA A 80 12.82 6.45 -8.40
CA ALA A 80 12.24 6.50 -7.07
C ALA A 80 12.31 5.13 -6.39
N LYS A 81 12.70 5.11 -5.12
CA LYS A 81 12.63 3.91 -4.28
C LYS A 81 11.17 3.61 -3.97
N LEU A 82 10.73 2.39 -4.26
CA LEU A 82 9.39 1.92 -3.88
C LEU A 82 9.43 1.37 -2.44
N VAL A 83 8.50 1.85 -1.61
CA VAL A 83 8.31 1.40 -0.23
C VAL A 83 6.86 0.96 -0.09
N PHE A 84 6.64 -0.25 0.41
CA PHE A 84 5.29 -0.75 0.66
C PHE A 84 4.81 -0.30 2.04
N ASP A 85 3.57 0.14 2.10
CA ASP A 85 2.94 0.56 3.34
C ASP A 85 2.77 -0.62 4.31
N LYS A 86 3.33 -0.45 5.52
CA LYS A 86 3.25 -1.41 6.62
C LYS A 86 1.80 -1.75 6.99
N PHE A 87 0.88 -0.79 6.95
CA PHE A 87 -0.53 -1.04 7.29
C PHE A 87 -1.16 -2.08 6.36
N HIS A 88 -0.95 -1.92 5.05
CA HIS A 88 -1.44 -2.83 4.03
C HIS A 88 -0.83 -4.24 4.17
N ILE A 89 0.47 -4.34 4.49
CA ILE A 89 1.14 -5.62 4.78
C ILE A 89 0.50 -6.29 6.01
N ILE A 90 0.29 -5.55 7.10
CA ILE A 90 -0.32 -6.06 8.33
C ILE A 90 -1.74 -6.55 8.08
N LYS A 91 -2.52 -5.77 7.32
CA LYS A 91 -3.89 -6.12 6.96
C LYS A 91 -3.91 -7.44 6.19
N LEU A 92 -3.06 -7.58 5.17
CA LEU A 92 -2.96 -8.82 4.38
C LEU A 92 -2.60 -10.02 5.27
N LEU A 93 -1.60 -9.90 6.13
CA LEU A 93 -1.19 -10.96 7.06
C LEU A 93 -2.35 -11.38 7.97
N ASN A 94 -3.03 -10.41 8.59
CA ASN A 94 -4.19 -10.67 9.44
C ASN A 94 -5.34 -11.34 8.68
N GLU A 95 -5.57 -10.99 7.41
CA GLU A 95 -6.59 -11.63 6.58
C GLU A 95 -6.25 -13.10 6.30
N GLN A 96 -4.99 -13.42 5.96
CA GLN A 96 -4.57 -14.81 5.72
C GLN A 96 -4.65 -15.65 7.00
N LEU A 97 -4.19 -15.11 8.12
CA LEU A 97 -4.30 -15.78 9.42
C LEU A 97 -5.75 -16.02 9.80
N ASN A 98 -6.63 -15.06 9.53
CA ASN A 98 -8.05 -15.24 9.77
C ASN A 98 -8.67 -16.35 8.91
N LYS A 99 -8.19 -16.57 7.68
CA LYS A 99 -8.62 -17.71 6.86
C LYS A 99 -8.20 -19.04 7.47
N ILE A 100 -6.92 -19.16 7.85
CA ILE A 100 -6.39 -20.36 8.52
C ILE A 100 -7.17 -20.60 9.82
N ARG A 101 -7.32 -19.57 10.66
CA ARG A 101 -8.09 -19.64 11.90
C ARG A 101 -9.51 -20.15 11.67
N LYS A 102 -10.22 -19.65 10.64
CA LYS A 102 -11.57 -20.11 10.28
C LYS A 102 -11.58 -21.57 9.82
N ARG A 103 -10.56 -22.02 9.08
CA ARG A 103 -10.41 -23.41 8.63
C ARG A 103 -10.22 -24.36 9.82
N GLU A 104 -9.27 -24.04 10.69
CA GLU A 104 -8.87 -24.87 11.84
C GLU A 104 -9.81 -24.73 13.06
N SER A 105 -10.72 -23.75 13.07
CA SER A 105 -11.62 -23.47 14.20
C SER A 105 -12.62 -24.58 14.49
N LYS A 106 -12.82 -25.54 13.58
CA LYS A 106 -13.64 -26.73 13.88
C LYS A 106 -12.96 -27.63 14.93
N ASP A 107 -11.64 -27.72 14.89
CA ASP A 107 -10.87 -28.67 15.69
C ASP A 107 -10.24 -28.02 16.94
N TYR A 108 -9.96 -26.71 16.90
CA TYR A 108 -9.23 -26.00 17.98
C TYR A 108 -9.89 -24.67 18.41
N LYS A 109 -11.23 -24.65 18.46
CA LYS A 109 -12.06 -23.45 18.66
C LYS A 109 -11.63 -22.60 19.87
N ASP A 110 -11.32 -23.23 21.01
CA ASP A 110 -10.98 -22.53 22.25
C ASP A 110 -9.57 -21.91 22.23
N LEU A 111 -8.61 -22.55 21.56
CA LEU A 111 -7.25 -22.02 21.35
C LEU A 111 -7.24 -20.86 20.33
N LEU A 112 -8.03 -20.97 19.26
CA LEU A 112 -8.00 -20.04 18.12
C LEU A 112 -8.88 -18.80 18.29
N ASN A 113 -9.75 -18.73 19.30
CA ASN A 113 -10.60 -17.55 19.52
C ASN A 113 -9.81 -16.30 19.96
N LYS A 114 -8.67 -16.47 20.64
CA LYS A 114 -7.86 -15.35 21.16
C LYS A 114 -6.77 -14.87 20.18
N THR A 115 -6.57 -15.53 19.03
CA THR A 115 -5.45 -15.27 18.11
C THR A 115 -5.78 -14.33 16.94
N LYS A 116 -7.05 -13.87 16.84
CA LYS A 116 -7.58 -13.05 15.72
C LYS A 116 -6.77 -11.78 15.37
N TYR A 117 -6.09 -11.18 16.37
CA TYR A 117 -5.34 -9.93 16.23
C TYR A 117 -3.89 -10.04 16.72
N ILE A 118 -3.31 -11.25 16.70
CA ILE A 118 -2.03 -11.51 17.38
C ILE A 118 -0.89 -10.61 16.86
N PHE A 119 -0.86 -10.32 15.55
CA PHE A 119 0.13 -9.41 14.94
C PHE A 119 -0.20 -7.93 15.16
N LEU A 120 -1.45 -7.57 15.43
CA LEU A 120 -1.80 -6.21 15.82
C LEU A 120 -1.42 -5.94 17.29
N LYS A 121 -1.56 -6.96 18.15
CA LYS A 121 -1.28 -6.85 19.59
C LYS A 121 0.20 -7.03 19.94
N ASN A 122 0.98 -7.72 19.10
CA ASN A 122 2.39 -8.01 19.36
C ASN A 122 3.28 -7.63 18.16
N PRO A 123 3.77 -6.37 18.11
CA PRO A 123 4.63 -5.88 17.04
C PRO A 123 6.03 -6.53 16.98
N ASN A 124 6.39 -7.41 17.93
CA ASN A 124 7.66 -8.15 17.91
C ASN A 124 7.65 -9.37 16.98
N TYR A 125 6.48 -9.93 16.62
CA TYR A 125 6.41 -11.03 15.64
C TYR A 125 6.86 -10.64 14.23
N PHE A 126 6.99 -9.34 13.96
CA PHE A 126 7.49 -8.81 12.70
C PHE A 126 8.99 -9.10 12.49
N LEU A 127 9.79 -9.10 13.56
CA LEU A 127 11.22 -9.42 13.51
C LEU A 127 11.46 -10.91 13.22
N ALA A 128 10.53 -11.78 13.61
CA ALA A 128 10.60 -13.22 13.35
C ALA A 128 10.26 -13.57 11.90
N LEU A 129 9.31 -12.86 11.27
CA LEU A 129 8.92 -13.08 9.87
C LEU A 129 10.04 -12.71 8.88
N GLY A 130 10.88 -11.71 9.18
CA GLY A 130 12.04 -11.36 8.37
C GLY A 130 13.21 -12.36 8.44
N LYS A 131 13.13 -13.36 9.32
CA LYS A 131 14.11 -14.44 9.49
C LYS A 131 13.62 -15.80 8.95
N LEU A 132 12.38 -15.88 8.47
CA LEU A 132 11.87 -17.10 7.87
C LEU A 132 12.31 -17.18 6.41
N PRO A 133 13.01 -18.26 6.00
CA PRO A 133 13.36 -18.45 4.60
C PRO A 133 12.05 -18.77 3.87
N PHE A 134 11.54 -17.81 3.11
CA PHE A 134 10.60 -18.14 2.05
C PHE A 134 11.44 -18.73 0.91
N SER A 135 11.56 -20.06 0.90
CA SER A 135 12.03 -20.87 -0.24
C SER A 135 10.96 -20.98 -1.30
#